data_AF-A0AAD7KDZ9-F1
#
_entry.id   AF-A0AAD7KDZ9-F1
#
_cell.length_a   1.000
_cell.length_b   1.000
_cell.length_c   1.000
_cell.angle_alpha   90.00
_cell.angle_beta   90.00
_cell.angle_gamma   90.00
#
_symmetry.space_group_name_H-M   'P 1'
#
loop_
_entity.id
_entity.type
_entity.pdbx_description
1 polymer ?
#
loop_
_entity_poly.entity_id
_entity_poly.type
_entity_poly.pdbx_seq_one_letter_code
_entity_poly.pdbx_strand_id
1 'polypeptide(L)'
;MVSPKSFVKPHQADGWFCNICNPSSFNGDQAAHMNIHAALRHERESAQHARNVQESEMWWNPSSHDPAVWNAPLDEEPLLTKEEVQMREHQDHVERVSELVPYWIKCVDAAAKGEELRLEPFLNTLKDVSHSWSRIHVDNPWAMGSGAWGNGGDADRWGVHPDAKSMSSSAHGSKMNTGTRTISSSGSVVENPQNAYAFVEDIARQQAADAERKRRMHKFFQMPTHEKVKKIDEIVRYLQSASV
;
A
#
# COMPACT_ATOMS: atom_id res chain seq x y z
N MET A 1 19.17 -16.76 28.10
CA MET A 1 18.32 -17.93 27.73
C MET A 1 18.29 -17.99 26.22
N VAL A 2 18.45 -19.17 25.63
CA VAL A 2 18.38 -19.34 24.16
C VAL A 2 16.92 -19.45 23.76
N SER A 3 16.44 -18.56 22.91
CA SER A 3 15.10 -18.62 22.34
C SER A 3 15.10 -19.49 21.08
N PRO A 4 14.11 -20.38 20.90
CA PRO A 4 13.96 -21.15 19.67
C PRO A 4 13.68 -20.22 18.48
N LYS A 5 14.21 -20.52 17.29
CA LYS A 5 14.16 -19.60 16.13
C LYS A 5 12.79 -19.62 15.44
N SER A 6 12.22 -20.80 15.29
CA SER A 6 10.98 -21.04 14.51
C SER A 6 9.74 -21.14 15.39
N PHE A 7 9.67 -20.32 16.43
CA PHE A 7 8.58 -20.34 17.39
C PHE A 7 8.16 -18.93 17.78
N VAL A 8 6.85 -18.77 18.00
CA VAL A 8 6.25 -17.52 18.44
C VAL A 8 5.67 -17.73 19.84
N LYS A 9 5.88 -16.73 20.71
CA LYS A 9 5.23 -16.67 22.04
C LYS A 9 4.08 -15.66 21.96
N PRO A 10 2.81 -16.09 22.04
CA PRO A 10 1.69 -15.17 22.11
C PRO A 10 1.80 -14.27 23.33
N HIS A 11 1.35 -13.02 23.22
CA HIS A 11 1.47 -12.03 24.29
C HIS A 11 0.70 -12.39 25.58
N GLN A 12 -0.24 -13.35 25.50
CA GLN A 12 -1.15 -13.74 26.57
C GLN A 12 -1.07 -15.23 26.96
N ALA A 13 -0.19 -16.02 26.34
CA ALA A 13 -0.09 -17.46 26.62
C ALA A 13 1.28 -17.83 27.19
N ASP A 14 1.30 -18.73 28.17
CA ASP A 14 2.53 -19.26 28.79
C ASP A 14 3.22 -20.34 27.94
N GLY A 15 2.92 -20.40 26.64
CA GLY A 15 3.41 -21.42 25.73
C GLY A 15 3.97 -20.85 24.44
N TRP A 16 4.84 -21.64 23.82
CA TRP A 16 5.39 -21.44 22.49
C TRP A 16 4.67 -22.34 21.51
N PHE A 17 4.49 -21.88 20.28
CA PHE A 17 4.01 -22.70 19.19
C PHE A 17 4.93 -22.55 17.98
N CYS A 18 5.05 -23.61 17.19
CA CYS A 18 5.87 -23.62 15.99
C CYS A 18 5.06 -23.08 14.81
N ASN A 19 5.51 -21.98 14.21
CA ASN A 19 4.86 -21.37 13.04
C ASN A 19 5.01 -22.24 11.77
N ILE A 20 6.04 -23.08 11.71
CA ILE A 20 6.35 -23.93 10.56
C ILE A 20 5.54 -25.24 10.55
N CYS A 21 5.31 -25.83 11.73
CA CYS A 21 4.64 -27.14 11.83
C CYS A 21 3.12 -27.04 11.98
N ASN A 22 2.58 -25.87 12.33
CA ASN A 22 1.15 -25.71 12.56
C ASN A 22 0.59 -24.41 11.97
N PRO A 23 0.71 -24.18 10.65
CA PRO A 23 0.29 -22.94 10.02
C PRO A 23 -1.24 -22.71 10.12
N SER A 24 -2.03 -23.79 10.19
CA SER A 24 -3.50 -23.71 10.21
C SER A 24 -4.09 -23.29 11.57
N SER A 25 -3.28 -23.27 12.63
CA SER A 25 -3.77 -22.97 13.98
C SER A 25 -4.06 -21.49 14.27
N PHE A 26 -3.89 -20.61 13.28
CA PHE A 26 -4.40 -19.24 13.36
C PHE A 26 -5.94 -19.16 13.34
N ASN A 27 -6.63 -20.22 12.89
CA ASN A 27 -8.09 -20.25 12.77
C ASN A 27 -8.84 -20.65 14.06
N GLY A 28 -8.18 -20.62 15.22
CA GLY A 28 -8.85 -20.77 16.52
C GLY A 28 -8.99 -22.21 17.03
N ASP A 29 -8.55 -23.22 16.26
CA ASP A 29 -8.36 -24.55 16.81
C ASP A 29 -7.11 -24.55 17.70
N GLN A 30 -7.29 -25.00 18.95
CA GLN A 30 -6.28 -24.96 20.02
C GLN A 30 -4.91 -25.46 19.53
N ALA A 31 -4.02 -24.54 19.19
CA ALA A 31 -2.64 -24.86 18.90
C ALA A 31 -2.06 -25.58 20.12
N ALA A 32 -1.40 -26.73 19.92
CA ALA A 32 -0.72 -27.42 21.00
C ALA A 32 0.43 -26.54 21.53
N HIS A 33 0.16 -25.78 22.60
CA HIS A 33 1.14 -24.94 23.25
C HIS A 33 2.21 -25.81 23.92
N MET A 34 3.48 -25.49 23.66
CA MET A 34 4.63 -26.17 24.22
C MET A 34 5.35 -25.25 25.21
N ASN A 35 5.82 -25.78 26.33
CA ASN A 35 6.76 -25.02 27.16
C ASN A 35 8.11 -24.84 26.44
N ILE A 36 8.96 -23.94 26.93
CA ILE A 36 10.24 -23.59 26.28
C ILE A 36 11.15 -24.81 26.04
N HIS A 37 11.18 -25.77 26.97
CA HIS A 37 12.00 -26.97 26.84
C HIS A 37 11.47 -27.90 25.74
N ALA A 38 10.14 -28.05 25.65
CA ALA A 38 9.50 -28.82 24.60
C ALA A 38 9.68 -28.15 23.22
N ALA A 39 9.65 -26.83 23.14
CA ALA A 39 9.91 -26.08 21.90
C ALA A 39 11.34 -26.28 21.40
N LEU A 40 12.35 -26.13 22.27
CA LEU A 40 13.75 -26.37 21.93
C LEU A 40 14.03 -27.83 21.53
N ARG A 41 13.35 -28.78 22.18
CA ARG A 41 13.45 -30.20 21.81
C ARG A 41 12.79 -30.45 20.45
N HIS A 42 11.62 -29.88 20.21
CA HIS A 42 10.92 -29.98 18.92
C HIS A 42 11.78 -29.42 17.79
N GLU A 43 12.37 -28.24 17.98
CA GLU A 43 13.26 -27.62 16.98
C GLU A 43 14.45 -28.51 16.61
N ARG A 44 15.00 -29.25 17.58
CA ARG A 44 16.22 -30.03 17.41
C ARG A 44 15.98 -31.47 16.95
N GLU A 45 14.91 -32.10 17.44
CA GLU A 45 14.69 -33.54 17.31
C GLU A 45 13.53 -33.91 16.39
N SER A 46 12.63 -32.97 16.07
CA SER A 46 11.49 -33.27 15.21
C SER A 46 11.92 -33.37 13.75
N ALA A 47 11.93 -34.60 13.21
CA ALA A 47 12.14 -34.84 11.78
C ALA A 47 11.09 -34.14 10.91
N GLN A 48 9.85 -33.98 11.41
CA GLN A 48 8.82 -33.21 10.71
C GLN A 48 9.18 -31.72 10.64
N HIS A 49 9.68 -31.16 11.75
CA HIS A 49 10.10 -29.76 11.77
C HIS A 49 11.24 -29.51 10.81
N ALA A 50 12.27 -30.37 10.82
CA ALA A 50 13.40 -30.23 9.90
C ALA A 50 12.97 -30.28 8.42
N ARG A 51 12.04 -31.19 8.05
CA ARG A 51 11.47 -31.25 6.70
C ARG A 51 10.69 -29.99 6.35
N ASN A 52 9.80 -29.54 7.23
CA ASN A 52 9.02 -28.34 6.97
C ASN A 52 9.92 -27.10 6.90
N VAL A 53 10.96 -26.98 7.74
CA VAL A 53 11.96 -25.89 7.65
C VAL A 53 12.63 -25.91 6.30
N GLN A 54 13.05 -27.09 5.82
CA GLN A 54 13.69 -27.23 4.52
C GLN A 54 12.76 -26.89 3.36
N GLU A 55 11.52 -27.39 3.37
CA GLU A 55 10.51 -27.05 2.35
C GLU A 55 10.18 -25.56 2.38
N SER A 56 10.02 -25.01 3.57
CA SER A 56 9.73 -23.61 3.81
C SER A 56 10.88 -22.71 3.36
N GLU A 57 12.12 -23.12 3.61
CA GLU A 57 13.29 -22.43 3.06
C GLU A 57 13.35 -22.61 1.54
N MET A 58 13.01 -23.75 0.94
CA MET A 58 13.14 -23.92 -0.52
C MET A 58 12.34 -22.91 -1.36
N TRP A 59 11.19 -22.41 -0.91
CA TRP A 59 10.35 -21.51 -1.73
C TRP A 59 10.68 -20.02 -1.61
N TRP A 60 11.40 -19.60 -0.57
CA TRP A 60 11.83 -18.20 -0.43
C TRP A 60 13.31 -18.01 -0.13
N ASN A 61 14.08 -19.07 0.11
CA ASN A 61 15.48 -18.94 0.50
C ASN A 61 16.27 -18.44 -0.72
N PRO A 62 16.76 -17.18 -0.70
CA PRO A 62 17.52 -16.59 -1.79
C PRO A 62 18.90 -17.27 -1.96
N SER A 63 19.20 -18.24 -1.08
CA SER A 63 20.47 -18.93 -0.93
C SER A 63 20.67 -20.08 -1.92
N SER A 64 19.97 -20.13 -3.06
CA SER A 64 20.67 -20.54 -4.27
C SER A 64 21.73 -19.47 -4.54
N HIS A 65 22.82 -19.51 -3.76
CA HIS A 65 23.99 -18.66 -3.86
C HIS A 65 24.74 -18.85 -5.17
N ASP A 66 24.15 -19.55 -6.14
CA ASP A 66 24.59 -19.53 -7.50
C ASP A 66 24.16 -18.20 -8.13
N PRO A 67 25.07 -17.23 -8.30
CA PRO A 67 24.75 -16.00 -9.00
C PRO A 67 24.28 -16.27 -10.44
N ALA A 68 24.53 -17.46 -11.01
CA ALA A 68 23.99 -17.82 -12.32
C ALA A 68 22.46 -17.99 -12.30
N VAL A 69 21.84 -18.35 -11.18
CA VAL A 69 20.37 -18.45 -11.04
C VAL A 69 19.73 -17.06 -11.04
N TRP A 70 20.38 -16.08 -10.41
CA TRP A 70 19.94 -14.68 -10.45
C TRP A 70 20.16 -14.00 -11.81
N ASN A 71 21.12 -14.51 -12.59
CA ASN A 71 21.41 -14.07 -13.95
C ASN A 71 20.73 -14.95 -15.01
N ALA A 72 19.98 -15.97 -14.61
CA ALA A 72 19.12 -16.68 -15.53
C ALA A 72 18.17 -15.62 -16.12
N PRO A 73 17.98 -15.57 -17.45
CA PRO A 73 16.90 -14.78 -18.02
C PRO A 73 15.67 -15.14 -17.21
N LEU A 74 15.04 -14.14 -16.58
CA LEU A 74 13.74 -14.35 -15.97
C LEU A 74 12.92 -14.99 -17.08
N ASP A 75 12.46 -16.22 -16.88
CA ASP A 75 11.41 -16.77 -17.71
C ASP A 75 10.31 -15.73 -17.60
N GLU A 76 10.19 -14.90 -18.64
CA GLU A 76 9.26 -13.77 -18.64
C GLU A 76 7.91 -14.40 -18.38
N GLU A 77 7.41 -14.25 -17.14
CA GLU A 77 6.07 -14.70 -16.80
C GLU A 77 5.19 -14.12 -17.91
N PRO A 78 4.45 -14.97 -18.65
CA PRO A 78 3.68 -14.52 -19.78
C PRO A 78 2.91 -13.29 -19.36
N LEU A 79 3.16 -12.16 -20.04
CA LEU A 79 2.50 -10.90 -19.72
C LEU A 79 1.01 -11.19 -19.59
N LEU A 80 0.45 -10.94 -18.41
CA LEU A 80 -0.95 -11.22 -18.16
C LEU A 80 -1.76 -10.60 -19.30
N THR A 81 -2.58 -11.43 -19.91
CA THR A 81 -3.49 -10.96 -20.94
C THR A 81 -4.40 -9.89 -20.35
N LYS A 82 -4.88 -8.98 -21.19
CA LYS A 82 -5.78 -7.92 -20.75
C LYS A 82 -7.01 -8.49 -20.03
N GLU A 83 -7.49 -9.63 -20.52
CA GLU A 83 -8.62 -10.37 -19.96
C GLU A 83 -8.33 -10.90 -18.55
N GLU A 84 -7.13 -11.41 -18.29
CA GLU A 84 -6.72 -11.87 -16.95
C GLU A 84 -6.57 -10.71 -15.96
N VAL A 85 -6.04 -9.57 -16.43
CA VAL A 85 -5.97 -8.35 -15.60
C VAL A 85 -7.37 -7.91 -15.20
N GLN A 86 -8.31 -7.84 -16.16
CA GLN A 86 -9.70 -7.49 -15.88
C GLN A 86 -10.39 -8.49 -14.94
N MET A 87 -10.07 -9.78 -15.07
CA MET A 87 -10.62 -10.81 -14.19
C MET A 87 -10.15 -10.62 -12.74
N ARG A 88 -8.87 -10.28 -12.54
CA ARG A 88 -8.33 -9.95 -11.21
C ARG A 88 -8.97 -8.70 -10.63
N GLU A 89 -9.10 -7.63 -11.41
CA GLU A 89 -9.78 -6.41 -10.96
C GLU A 89 -11.24 -6.66 -10.59
N HIS A 90 -11.93 -7.50 -11.36
CA HIS A 90 -13.31 -7.89 -11.07
C HIS A 90 -13.41 -8.68 -9.75
N GLN A 91 -12.49 -9.63 -9.54
CA GLN A 91 -12.45 -10.42 -8.32
C GLN A 91 -12.17 -9.54 -7.08
N ASP A 92 -11.19 -8.63 -7.17
CA ASP A 92 -10.91 -7.65 -6.13
C ASP A 92 -12.14 -6.78 -5.82
N HIS A 93 -12.91 -6.39 -6.83
CA HIS A 93 -14.13 -5.62 -6.64
C HIS A 93 -15.21 -6.43 -5.90
N VAL A 94 -15.46 -7.68 -6.32
CA VAL A 94 -16.43 -8.57 -5.70
C VAL A 94 -16.10 -8.83 -4.23
N GLU A 95 -14.81 -9.05 -3.92
CA GLU A 95 -14.36 -9.25 -2.54
C GLU A 95 -14.64 -8.01 -1.67
N ARG A 96 -14.39 -6.79 -2.18
CA ARG A 96 -14.69 -5.54 -1.46
C ARG A 96 -16.18 -5.28 -1.26
N VAL A 97 -17.04 -5.72 -2.18
CA VAL A 97 -18.50 -5.55 -2.04
C VAL A 97 -19.02 -6.22 -0.76
N SER A 98 -18.41 -7.35 -0.36
CA SER A 98 -18.79 -8.05 0.88
C SER A 98 -18.60 -7.21 2.15
N GLU A 99 -17.65 -6.27 2.15
CA GLU A 99 -17.39 -5.36 3.27
C GLU A 99 -18.28 -4.11 3.23
N LEU A 100 -18.62 -3.64 2.02
CA LEU A 100 -19.44 -2.45 1.80
C LEU A 100 -20.92 -2.68 2.09
N VAL A 101 -21.47 -3.82 1.67
CA VAL A 101 -22.91 -4.11 1.77
C VAL A 101 -23.42 -4.09 3.22
N PRO A 102 -22.75 -4.73 4.21
CA PRO A 102 -23.20 -4.68 5.60
C PRO A 102 -23.21 -3.26 6.18
N TYR A 103 -22.26 -2.40 5.77
CA TYR A 103 -22.23 -1.01 6.21
C TYR A 103 -23.40 -0.21 5.61
N TRP A 104 -23.67 -0.39 4.32
CA TRP A 104 -24.81 0.24 3.65
C TRP A 104 -26.14 -0.13 4.31
N ILE A 105 -26.35 -1.40 4.64
CA ILE A 105 -27.55 -1.85 5.35
C ILE A 105 -27.69 -1.12 6.69
N LYS A 106 -26.60 -1.00 7.46
CA LYS A 106 -26.60 -0.26 8.73
C LYS A 106 -26.92 1.23 8.56
N CYS A 107 -26.43 1.87 7.49
CA CYS A 107 -26.77 3.26 7.18
C CYS A 107 -28.26 3.44 6.90
N VAL A 108 -28.88 2.53 6.15
CA VAL A 108 -30.32 2.54 5.89
C VAL A 108 -31.11 2.35 7.20
N ASP A 109 -30.70 1.42 8.05
CA ASP A 109 -31.33 1.19 9.35
C ASP A 109 -31.21 2.38 10.31
N ALA A 110 -30.05 3.04 10.34
CA ALA A 110 -29.83 4.23 11.15
C ALA A 110 -30.71 5.39 10.65
N ALA A 111 -30.74 5.62 9.33
CA ALA A 111 -31.58 6.65 8.72
C ALA A 111 -33.07 6.42 9.04
N ALA A 112 -33.54 5.17 9.02
CA ALA A 112 -34.91 4.82 9.39
C ALA A 112 -35.24 5.13 10.87
N LYS A 113 -34.23 5.16 11.75
CA LYS A 113 -34.35 5.54 13.16
C LYS A 113 -34.17 7.04 13.41
N GLY A 114 -33.86 7.83 12.37
CA GLY A 114 -33.48 9.23 12.51
C GLY A 114 -32.06 9.42 13.07
N GLU A 115 -31.22 8.40 12.99
CA GLU A 115 -29.81 8.44 13.35
C GLU A 115 -28.94 8.68 12.10
N GLU A 116 -27.89 9.49 12.23
CA GLU A 116 -26.92 9.72 11.16
C GLU A 116 -25.63 8.95 11.45
N LEU A 117 -25.32 7.97 10.59
CA LEU A 117 -24.06 7.24 10.64
C LEU A 117 -23.01 7.98 9.81
N ARG A 118 -21.90 8.34 10.47
CA ARG A 118 -20.74 8.95 9.81
C ARG A 118 -19.99 7.91 8.97
N LEU A 119 -19.54 8.33 7.80
CA LEU A 119 -18.83 7.50 6.82
C LEU A 119 -17.33 7.35 7.17
N GLU A 120 -16.77 8.34 7.84
CA GLU A 120 -15.35 8.46 8.15
C GLU A 120 -14.81 7.29 9.00
N PRO A 121 -15.48 6.83 10.08
CA PRO A 121 -15.02 5.67 10.86
C PRO A 121 -14.95 4.38 10.04
N PHE A 122 -15.90 4.20 9.12
CA PHE A 122 -15.94 3.04 8.24
C PHE A 122 -14.83 3.08 7.17
N LEU A 123 -14.64 4.23 6.52
CA LEU A 123 -13.53 4.40 5.57
C LEU A 123 -12.16 4.21 6.23
N ASN A 124 -12.00 4.62 7.49
CA ASN A 124 -10.77 4.36 8.24
C ASN A 124 -10.58 2.86 8.52
N THR A 125 -11.64 2.12 8.81
CA THR A 125 -11.59 0.67 8.98
C THR A 125 -11.20 -0.03 7.67
N LEU A 126 -11.76 0.39 6.53
CA LEU A 126 -11.38 -0.15 5.21
C LEU A 126 -9.92 0.15 4.86
N LYS A 127 -9.41 1.35 5.21
CA LYS A 127 -8.00 1.68 5.02
C LYS A 127 -7.12 0.75 5.85
N ASP A 128 -7.44 0.54 7.12
CA ASP A 128 -6.67 -0.35 8.00
C ASP A 128 -6.68 -1.81 7.50
N VAL A 129 -7.83 -2.30 7.02
CA VAL A 129 -7.96 -3.63 6.42
C VAL A 129 -7.16 -3.73 5.12
N SER A 130 -7.24 -2.73 4.24
CA SER A 130 -6.44 -2.67 3.01
C SER A 130 -4.94 -2.73 3.29
N HIS A 131 -4.46 -2.16 4.40
CA HIS A 131 -3.06 -2.26 4.83
C HIS A 131 -2.72 -3.64 5.42
N SER A 132 -3.72 -4.39 5.91
CA SER A 132 -3.56 -5.76 6.38
C SER A 132 -3.31 -6.73 5.22
N TRP A 133 -3.98 -6.54 4.08
CA TRP A 133 -3.67 -7.30 2.85
C TRP A 133 -2.26 -6.98 2.33
N SER A 134 -1.81 -5.73 2.45
CA SER A 134 -0.42 -5.35 2.16
C SER A 134 0.60 -5.94 3.15
N ARG A 135 0.18 -6.38 4.34
CA ARG A 135 1.06 -6.99 5.36
C ARG A 135 1.24 -8.49 5.22
N ILE A 136 0.44 -9.18 4.42
CA ILE A 136 0.64 -10.62 4.16
C ILE A 136 1.73 -10.86 3.09
N HIS A 137 2.18 -9.79 2.40
CA HIS A 137 3.37 -9.83 1.53
C HIS A 137 4.51 -8.99 2.09
N VAL A 138 5.15 -9.43 3.17
CA VAL A 138 6.38 -8.80 3.68
C VAL A 138 7.60 -9.08 2.78
N ASP A 139 7.51 -10.04 1.85
CA ASP A 139 8.60 -10.38 0.94
C ASP A 139 8.23 -10.26 -0.55
N ASN A 140 7.35 -9.33 -0.93
CA ASN A 140 7.16 -9.00 -2.35
C ASN A 140 8.06 -7.83 -2.79
N PRO A 141 9.20 -8.09 -3.46
CA PRO A 141 10.11 -7.04 -3.94
C PRO A 141 9.49 -6.13 -5.02
N TRP A 142 8.29 -6.43 -5.53
CA TRP A 142 7.56 -5.61 -6.49
C TRP A 142 6.67 -4.53 -5.86
N ALA A 143 6.52 -4.49 -4.53
CA ALA A 143 5.68 -3.50 -3.84
C ALA A 143 6.29 -2.08 -3.73
N MET A 144 7.44 -1.81 -4.37
CA MET A 144 8.06 -0.47 -4.38
C MET A 144 7.41 0.57 -5.31
N GLY A 145 6.31 0.24 -6.02
CA GLY A 145 5.70 1.15 -7.00
C GLY A 145 4.42 1.89 -6.57
N SER A 146 3.66 1.40 -5.58
CA SER A 146 2.28 1.86 -5.38
C SER A 146 2.09 2.95 -4.30
N GLY A 147 3.19 3.49 -3.75
CA GLY A 147 3.14 4.44 -2.63
C GLY A 147 3.09 5.93 -2.98
N ALA A 148 3.06 6.33 -4.25
CA ALA A 148 3.28 7.72 -4.66
C ALA A 148 2.12 8.41 -5.41
N TRP A 149 0.93 7.79 -5.46
CA TRP A 149 -0.28 8.44 -6.01
C TRP A 149 -1.33 8.60 -4.91
N GLY A 150 -1.47 9.83 -4.39
CA GLY A 150 -2.72 10.27 -3.77
C GLY A 150 -2.79 10.26 -2.24
N ASN A 151 -1.78 10.79 -1.56
CA ASN A 151 -1.99 11.32 -0.20
C ASN A 151 -1.53 12.78 -0.13
N GLY A 152 -2.31 13.65 -0.78
CA GLY A 152 -2.22 15.10 -0.67
C GLY A 152 -3.65 15.63 -0.76
N GLY A 153 -4.22 15.95 0.40
CA GLY A 153 -5.60 16.38 0.54
C GLY A 153 -5.85 17.72 -0.14
N ASP A 154 -7.03 17.84 -0.74
CA ASP A 154 -7.92 19.02 -0.68
C ASP A 154 -9.13 18.71 -1.57
N ALA A 155 -10.13 18.04 -0.98
CA ALA A 155 -11.43 17.79 -1.61
C ALA A 155 -12.48 18.86 -1.23
N ASP A 156 -12.12 19.93 -0.51
CA ASP A 156 -13.07 20.91 0.03
C ASP A 156 -13.20 22.21 -0.79
N ARG A 157 -12.74 22.24 -2.05
CA ARG A 157 -12.78 23.47 -2.87
C ARG A 157 -13.57 23.35 -4.18
N TRP A 158 -14.74 22.74 -4.12
CA TRP A 158 -15.77 22.92 -5.14
C TRP A 158 -17.00 23.61 -4.56
N GLY A 159 -16.96 24.96 -4.58
CA GLY A 159 -18.16 25.78 -4.65
C GLY A 159 -18.65 26.45 -3.37
N VAL A 160 -18.06 27.59 -2.98
CA VAL A 160 -18.81 28.70 -2.34
C VAL A 160 -18.18 30.04 -2.72
N HIS A 161 -18.92 30.85 -3.49
CA HIS A 161 -18.99 32.32 -3.36
C HIS A 161 -20.41 32.61 -2.82
N PRO A 162 -20.71 33.71 -2.09
CA PRO A 162 -20.04 35.01 -2.16
C PRO A 162 -19.83 35.75 -0.82
N ASP A 163 -19.13 36.88 -0.94
CA ASP A 163 -19.07 38.08 -0.08
C ASP A 163 -19.80 38.11 1.28
N ALA A 164 -19.03 38.34 2.35
CA ALA A 164 -19.40 39.25 3.42
C ALA A 164 -18.18 39.76 4.19
N LYS A 165 -18.01 41.08 4.18
CA LYS A 165 -17.13 41.84 5.07
C LYS A 165 -17.53 41.57 6.53
N SER A 166 -16.57 41.24 7.38
CA SER A 166 -16.71 41.48 8.81
C SER A 166 -15.35 41.80 9.42
N MET A 167 -15.15 43.09 9.69
CA MET A 167 -14.11 43.56 10.59
C MET A 167 -14.60 43.31 12.01
N SER A 168 -13.79 42.69 12.87
CA SER A 168 -13.69 43.16 14.25
C SER A 168 -12.44 42.64 14.93
N SER A 169 -11.69 43.61 15.43
CA SER A 169 -10.66 43.53 16.44
C SER A 169 -11.15 42.92 17.75
N SER A 170 -10.33 42.08 18.39
CA SER A 170 -10.12 42.17 19.84
C SER A 170 -8.87 41.43 20.29
N ALA A 171 -8.11 42.13 21.12
CA ALA A 171 -6.91 41.70 21.81
C ALA A 171 -7.26 41.01 23.15
N HIS A 172 -6.22 40.45 23.79
CA HIS A 172 -6.18 39.66 25.03
C HIS A 172 -6.44 38.16 24.83
N GLY A 173 -5.64 37.23 25.32
CA GLY A 173 -4.49 37.26 26.21
C GLY A 173 -4.25 35.83 26.73
N SER A 174 -3.09 35.62 27.36
CA SER A 174 -2.74 34.47 28.21
C SER A 174 -2.24 33.17 27.55
N LYS A 175 -0.91 33.08 27.57
CA LYS A 175 -0.09 31.92 27.94
C LYS A 175 -0.88 30.78 28.62
N MET A 176 -0.89 29.60 28.00
CA MET A 176 -0.64 28.34 28.69
C MET A 176 0.11 27.38 27.76
N ASN A 177 1.21 26.87 28.30
CA ASN A 177 2.14 25.94 27.69
C ASN A 177 1.57 24.52 27.87
N THR A 178 1.14 23.89 26.79
CA THR A 178 0.96 22.43 26.73
C THR A 178 1.41 21.96 25.36
N GLY A 179 2.46 21.14 25.34
CA GLY A 179 3.05 20.59 24.14
C GLY A 179 2.09 19.63 23.45
N THR A 180 1.31 20.16 22.52
CA THR A 180 0.57 19.37 21.54
C THR A 180 1.19 19.69 20.18
N ARG A 181 1.83 18.70 19.56
CA ARG A 181 2.34 18.81 18.19
C ARG A 181 1.15 18.92 17.24
N THR A 182 0.65 20.13 17.04
CA THR A 182 -0.18 20.48 15.90
C THR A 182 0.70 20.45 14.66
N ILE A 183 0.50 19.43 13.83
CA ILE A 183 1.02 19.41 12.46
C ILE A 183 0.18 20.42 11.69
N SER A 184 0.61 21.68 11.74
CA SER A 184 0.13 22.74 10.87
C SER A 184 0.64 22.46 9.45
N SER A 185 -0.03 21.54 8.75
CA SER A 185 0.18 21.31 7.31
C SER A 185 -0.63 22.35 6.53
N SER A 186 -0.26 23.61 6.69
CA SER A 186 -0.66 24.71 5.81
C SER A 186 0.58 25.41 5.29
N GLY A 187 1.54 24.60 4.83
CA GLY A 187 2.62 25.07 3.99
C GLY A 187 2.12 25.01 2.55
N SER A 188 1.83 26.17 1.96
CA SER A 188 2.04 26.36 0.53
C SER A 188 3.52 26.07 0.29
N VAL A 189 3.84 24.79 0.06
CA VAL A 189 5.14 24.37 -0.43
C VAL A 189 5.17 24.96 -1.82
N VAL A 190 5.76 26.14 -1.92
CA VAL A 190 6.31 26.63 -3.18
C VAL A 190 7.36 25.59 -3.55
N GLU A 191 6.93 24.54 -4.24
CA GLU A 191 7.80 23.50 -4.78
C GLU A 191 8.88 24.22 -5.54
N ASN A 192 10.11 24.16 -5.01
CA ASN A 192 11.23 24.76 -5.67
C ASN A 192 11.25 24.21 -7.11
N PRO A 193 11.08 25.05 -8.15
CA PRO A 193 10.98 24.59 -9.53
C PRO A 193 12.24 23.82 -9.97
N GLN A 194 13.34 23.90 -9.22
CA GLN A 194 14.54 23.10 -9.41
C GLN A 194 14.33 21.60 -9.06
N ASN A 195 13.48 21.27 -8.07
CA ASN A 195 13.18 19.88 -7.72
C ASN A 195 12.25 19.20 -8.73
N ALA A 196 11.47 19.98 -9.47
CA ALA A 196 10.56 19.46 -10.47
C ALA A 196 11.30 18.76 -11.64
N TYR A 197 12.52 19.21 -11.94
CA TYR A 197 13.39 18.58 -12.94
C TYR A 197 14.00 17.27 -12.46
N ALA A 198 14.22 17.10 -11.15
CA ALA A 198 14.79 15.87 -10.60
C ALA A 198 13.89 14.65 -10.85
N PHE A 199 12.57 14.84 -10.82
CA PHE A 199 11.61 13.80 -11.17
C PHE A 199 11.77 13.32 -12.63
N VAL A 200 11.87 14.27 -13.57
CA VAL A 200 12.02 13.95 -15.00
C VAL A 200 13.35 13.24 -15.26
N GLU A 201 14.41 13.66 -14.57
CA GLU A 201 15.73 13.03 -14.62
C GLU A 201 15.72 11.59 -14.10
N ASP A 202 14.97 11.33 -13.03
CA ASP A 202 14.88 10.00 -12.43
C ASP A 202 14.11 9.03 -13.34
N ILE A 203 12.98 9.46 -13.91
CA ILE A 203 12.24 8.66 -14.92
C ILE A 203 13.11 8.43 -16.17
N ALA A 204 13.80 9.47 -16.66
CA ALA A 204 14.67 9.33 -17.84
C ALA A 204 15.77 8.28 -17.60
N ARG A 205 16.32 8.23 -16.37
CA ARG A 205 17.32 7.24 -15.96
C ARG A 205 16.73 5.83 -15.89
N GLN A 206 15.58 5.67 -15.24
CA GLN A 206 14.89 4.38 -15.11
C GLN A 206 14.54 3.77 -16.47
N GLN A 207 14.17 4.59 -17.45
CA GLN A 207 13.81 4.13 -18.79
C GLN A 207 14.97 4.13 -19.80
N ALA A 208 16.22 4.28 -19.33
CA ALA A 208 17.42 4.39 -20.16
C ALA A 208 17.24 5.35 -21.36
N ALA A 209 16.56 6.48 -21.13
CA ALA A 209 16.19 7.41 -22.19
C ALA A 209 17.43 8.12 -22.75
N ASP A 210 17.53 8.19 -24.08
CA ASP A 210 18.57 8.96 -24.75
C ASP A 210 18.44 10.47 -24.49
N ALA A 211 19.48 11.23 -24.86
CA ALA A 211 19.51 12.67 -24.63
C ALA A 211 18.35 13.42 -25.32
N GLU A 212 17.85 12.90 -26.44
CA GLU A 212 16.76 13.53 -27.20
C GLU A 212 15.40 13.29 -26.53
N ARG A 213 15.14 12.05 -26.12
CA ARG A 213 13.94 11.67 -25.36
C ARG A 213 13.88 12.40 -24.02
N LYS A 214 15.00 12.52 -23.33
CA LYS A 214 15.13 13.32 -22.11
C LYS A 214 14.78 14.80 -22.34
N ARG A 215 15.26 15.41 -23.43
CA ARG A 215 14.87 16.78 -23.81
C ARG A 215 13.37 16.90 -24.08
N ARG A 216 12.76 15.91 -24.73
CA ARG A 216 11.30 15.88 -24.97
C ARG A 216 10.50 15.75 -23.68
N MET A 217 10.94 14.93 -22.72
CA MET A 217 10.30 14.81 -21.41
C MET A 217 10.35 16.13 -20.63
N HIS A 218 11.52 16.80 -20.62
CA HIS A 218 11.67 18.13 -20.01
C HIS A 218 10.78 19.18 -20.67
N LYS A 219 10.73 19.18 -22.01
CA LYS A 219 9.86 20.08 -22.77
C LYS A 219 8.39 19.85 -22.43
N PHE A 220 7.95 18.59 -22.41
CA PHE A 220 6.58 18.25 -22.03
C PHE A 220 6.27 18.69 -20.61
N PHE A 221 7.20 18.49 -19.66
CA PHE A 221 7.02 18.91 -18.27
C PHE A 221 6.85 20.43 -18.11
N GLN A 222 7.55 21.23 -18.90
CA GLN A 222 7.43 22.69 -18.90
C GLN A 222 6.15 23.23 -19.59
N MET A 223 5.44 22.40 -20.36
CA MET A 223 4.24 22.87 -21.07
C MET A 223 3.12 23.29 -20.11
N PRO A 224 2.36 24.35 -20.43
CA PRO A 224 1.11 24.68 -19.73
C PRO A 224 0.15 23.49 -19.72
N THR A 225 -0.65 23.36 -18.66
CA THR A 225 -1.56 22.20 -18.47
C THR A 225 -2.48 21.96 -19.66
N HIS A 226 -3.07 23.01 -20.23
CA HIS A 226 -3.98 22.87 -21.38
C HIS A 226 -3.27 22.35 -22.64
N GLU A 227 -2.01 22.72 -22.86
CA GLU A 227 -1.22 22.19 -23.97
C GLU A 227 -0.81 20.73 -23.73
N LYS A 228 -0.49 20.35 -22.48
CA LYS A 228 -0.22 18.95 -22.11
C LYS A 228 -1.41 18.06 -22.43
N VAL A 229 -2.62 18.47 -22.03
CA VAL A 229 -3.88 17.75 -22.31
C VAL A 229 -4.07 17.60 -23.82
N LYS A 230 -3.95 18.70 -24.58
CA LYS A 230 -4.06 18.65 -26.05
C LYS A 230 -3.05 17.68 -26.68
N LYS A 231 -1.81 17.65 -26.16
CA LYS A 231 -0.76 16.75 -26.65
C LYS A 231 -1.07 15.28 -26.35
N ILE A 232 -1.64 14.98 -25.18
CA ILE A 232 -2.12 13.64 -24.84
C ILE A 232 -3.22 13.22 -25.80
N ASP A 233 -4.20 14.08 -26.08
CA ASP A 233 -5.31 13.79 -27.02
C ASP A 233 -4.82 13.57 -28.46
N GLU A 234 -3.79 14.29 -28.89
CA GLU A 234 -3.13 14.05 -30.19
C GLU A 234 -2.49 12.65 -30.25
N ILE A 235 -1.79 12.23 -29.19
CA ILE A 235 -1.13 10.92 -29.12
C ILE A 235 -2.18 9.81 -29.08
N VAL A 236 -3.24 9.96 -28.29
CA VAL A 236 -4.34 8.99 -28.21
C VAL A 236 -4.99 8.79 -29.59
N ARG A 237 -5.34 9.88 -30.28
CA ARG A 237 -5.90 9.81 -31.64
C ARG A 237 -4.94 9.16 -32.63
N TYR A 238 -3.65 9.49 -32.57
CA TYR A 238 -2.62 8.87 -33.40
C TYR A 238 -2.57 7.35 -33.19
N LEU A 239 -2.49 6.89 -31.93
CA LEU A 239 -2.44 5.48 -31.59
C LEU A 239 -3.71 4.73 -32.03
N GLN A 240 -4.89 5.34 -31.88
CA GLN A 240 -6.15 4.79 -32.37
C GLN A 240 -6.17 4.64 -33.90
N SER A 241 -5.63 5.62 -34.63
CA SER A 241 -5.56 5.57 -36.10
C SER A 241 -4.50 4.61 -36.64
N ALA A 242 -3.45 4.33 -35.87
CA ALA A 242 -2.34 3.46 -36.27
C ALA A 242 -2.60 1.97 -35.97
N SER A 243 -3.66 1.64 -35.23
CA SER A 243 -4.03 0.27 -34.85
C SER A 243 -4.93 -0.43 -35.88
N VAL A 244 -5.10 0.15 -37.07
CA VAL A 244 -5.87 -0.39 -38.21
C VAL A 244 -4.90 -0.85 -39.28
#